data_AF-A0A0P7KJD5-F1
#
_entry.id   AF-A0A0P7KJD5-F1
#
_cell.length_a   1.000
_cell.length_b   1.000
_cell.length_c   1.000
_cell.angle_alpha   90.00
_cell.angle_beta   90.00
_cell.angle_gamma   90.00
#
_symmetry.space_group_name_H-M   'P 1'
#
loop_
_entity.id
_entity.type
_entity.pdbx_description
1 polymer ?
#
loop_
_entity_poly.entity_id
_entity_poly.type
_entity_poly.pdbx_seq_one_letter_code
_entity_poly.pdbx_strand_id
1 'polypeptide(L)'
;MKIVRLTCFILFLSLAFVSIKLSIKSDERNYDWRNNSDGTVTIIHYNGPHMEFPFPDQLNGKKVGKVSSGIFEKREIYILLPIVY
;
A
#
# COMPACT_ATOMS: atom_id res chain seq x y z
N MET A 1 5.87 -33.67 23.48
CA MET A 1 4.67 -33.06 22.83
C MET A 1 4.54 -31.53 22.98
N LYS A 2 5.27 -30.85 23.90
CA LYS A 2 5.22 -29.38 24.04
C LYS A 2 6.07 -28.63 23.00
N ILE A 3 7.26 -29.15 22.68
CA ILE A 3 8.20 -28.56 21.70
C ILE A 3 7.67 -28.59 20.26
N VAL A 4 7.08 -29.70 19.80
CA VAL A 4 6.51 -29.79 18.44
C VAL A 4 5.34 -28.82 18.24
N ARG A 5 4.51 -28.64 19.27
CA ARG A 5 3.42 -27.65 19.24
C ARG A 5 3.95 -26.22 19.22
N LEU A 6 5.02 -25.95 19.97
CA LEU A 6 5.68 -24.64 19.99
C LEU A 6 6.37 -24.33 18.66
N THR A 7 7.07 -25.29 18.05
CA THR A 7 7.70 -25.09 16.74
C THR A 7 6.67 -24.90 15.64
N CYS A 8 5.57 -25.65 15.61
CA CYS A 8 4.48 -25.41 14.65
C CYS A 8 3.84 -24.03 14.84
N PHE A 9 3.66 -23.57 16.09
CA PHE A 9 3.12 -22.24 16.37
C PHE A 9 4.07 -21.12 15.91
N ILE A 10 5.37 -21.26 16.15
CA ILE A 10 6.39 -20.31 15.68
C ILE A 10 6.45 -20.28 14.15
N LEU A 11 6.36 -21.44 13.49
CA LEU A 11 6.39 -21.55 12.02
C LEU A 11 5.12 -20.95 11.37
N PHE A 12 3.97 -21.10 12.02
CA PHE A 12 2.73 -20.46 11.59
C PHE A 12 2.79 -18.94 11.78
N LEU A 13 3.32 -18.49 12.93
CA LEU A 13 3.47 -17.07 13.22
C LEU A 13 4.46 -16.40 12.25
N SER A 14 5.60 -17.03 11.95
CA SER A 14 6.56 -16.49 10.98
C SER A 14 5.98 -16.41 9.56
N LEU A 15 5.19 -17.41 9.15
CA LEU A 15 4.50 -17.39 7.87
C LEU A 15 3.46 -16.27 7.80
N ALA A 16 2.73 -16.01 8.88
CA ALA A 16 1.79 -14.88 8.97
C ALA A 16 2.50 -13.52 8.80
N PHE A 17 3.66 -13.33 9.44
CA PHE A 17 4.47 -12.12 9.27
C PHE A 17 4.97 -11.92 7.83
N VAL A 18 5.36 -12.99 7.14
CA VAL A 18 5.77 -12.94 5.72
C VAL A 18 4.58 -12.55 4.82
N SER A 19 3.41 -13.14 5.03
CA SER A 19 2.20 -12.81 4.27
C SER A 19 1.77 -11.35 4.44
N ILE A 20 1.84 -10.82 5.67
CA ILE A 20 1.55 -9.41 5.95
C ILE A 20 2.54 -8.48 5.22
N LYS A 21 3.85 -8.79 5.26
CA LYS A 21 4.90 -8.03 4.55
C LYS A 21 4.65 -8.00 3.03
N LEU A 22 4.22 -9.11 2.45
CA LEU A 22 3.90 -9.20 1.02
C LEU A 22 2.71 -8.31 0.62
N SER A 23 1.66 -8.29 1.45
CA SER A 23 0.48 -7.46 1.18
C SER A 23 0.82 -5.97 1.20
N ILE A 24 1.55 -5.50 2.21
CA ILE A 24 1.97 -4.08 2.31
C ILE A 24 2.81 -3.67 1.09
N LYS A 25 3.76 -4.52 0.66
CA LYS A 25 4.56 -4.26 -0.55
C LYS A 25 3.70 -4.26 -1.82
N SER A 26 2.60 -4.99 -1.84
CA SER A 26 1.64 -4.95 -2.94
C SER A 26 0.92 -3.61 -3.01
N ASP A 27 0.59 -3.02 -1.86
CA ASP A 27 -0.10 -1.74 -1.77
C ASP A 27 0.84 -0.58 -2.13
N GLU A 28 2.13 -0.67 -1.83
CA GLU A 28 3.11 0.35 -2.25
C GLU A 28 3.13 0.57 -3.77
N ARG A 29 2.85 -0.46 -4.57
CA ARG A 29 2.79 -0.36 -6.04
C ARG A 29 1.61 0.48 -6.53
N ASN A 30 0.65 0.74 -5.67
CA ASN A 30 -0.47 1.64 -5.97
C ASN A 30 -0.08 3.11 -5.87
N TYR A 31 1.16 3.44 -5.48
CA TYR A 31 1.60 4.82 -5.28
C TYR A 31 2.79 5.14 -6.18
N ASP A 32 2.67 6.23 -6.95
CA ASP A 32 3.83 6.89 -7.53
C ASP A 32 4.38 7.88 -6.50
N TRP A 33 5.67 7.81 -6.20
CA TRP A 33 6.27 8.64 -5.16
C TRP A 33 7.68 9.08 -5.52
N ARG A 34 8.13 10.16 -4.87
CA ARG A 34 9.48 10.72 -5.00
C ARG A 34 10.16 10.79 -3.64
N ASN A 35 11.46 10.53 -3.61
CA ASN A 35 12.30 10.71 -2.43
C ASN A 35 12.66 12.19 -2.24
N ASN A 36 12.52 12.70 -1.02
CA ASN A 36 12.77 14.11 -0.68
C ASN A 36 14.21 14.40 -0.23
N SER A 37 15.11 13.42 -0.25
CA SER A 37 16.50 13.51 0.24
C SER A 37 16.65 13.75 1.75
N ASP A 38 15.62 14.27 2.43
CA ASP A 38 15.51 14.48 3.88
C ASP A 38 15.13 13.20 4.67
N GLY A 39 15.10 12.05 4.00
CA GLY A 39 14.67 10.78 4.58
C GLY A 39 13.16 10.50 4.47
N THR A 40 12.38 11.45 3.94
CA THR A 40 10.94 11.27 3.67
C THR A 40 10.66 11.03 2.18
N VAL A 41 9.41 10.68 1.88
CA VAL A 41 8.88 10.60 0.52
C VAL A 41 7.66 11.49 0.34
N THR A 42 7.42 11.88 -0.90
CA THR A 42 6.20 12.55 -1.34
C THR A 42 5.41 11.66 -2.29
N ILE A 43 4.14 11.43 -1.98
CA ILE A 43 3.20 10.75 -2.87
C ILE A 43 2.79 11.72 -3.98
N ILE A 44 2.97 11.31 -5.22
CA ILE A 44 2.66 12.09 -6.43
C ILE A 44 1.31 11.67 -7.00
N HIS A 45 1.07 10.37 -7.13
CA HIS A 45 -0.21 9.83 -7.61
C HIS A 45 -0.60 8.56 -6.86
N TYR A 46 -1.90 8.30 -6.83
CA TYR A 46 -2.45 7.03 -6.37
C TYR A 46 -3.18 6.31 -7.51
N ASN A 47 -2.68 5.14 -7.85
CA ASN A 47 -3.11 4.26 -8.93
C ASN A 47 -3.93 3.04 -8.42
N GLY A 48 -4.23 3.00 -7.11
CA GLY A 48 -4.94 1.87 -6.52
C GLY A 48 -6.45 1.88 -6.81
N PRO A 49 -7.12 0.72 -6.66
CA PRO A 49 -8.51 0.53 -7.07
C PRO A 49 -9.55 1.21 -6.16
N HIS A 50 -9.19 1.52 -4.91
CA HIS A 50 -10.11 2.06 -3.91
C HIS A 50 -9.82 3.54 -3.63
N MET A 51 -10.84 4.40 -3.63
CA MET A 51 -10.67 5.81 -3.25
C MET A 51 -10.51 6.01 -1.74
N GLU A 52 -10.96 5.03 -0.96
CA GLU A 52 -10.85 5.00 0.50
C GLU A 52 -9.71 4.05 0.89
N PHE A 53 -8.51 4.59 1.02
CA PHE A 53 -7.44 3.88 1.72
C PHE A 53 -6.62 4.90 2.51
N PRO A 54 -6.30 4.63 3.79
CA PRO A 54 -5.42 5.52 4.53
C PRO A 54 -4.04 5.50 3.86
N PHE A 55 -3.47 6.69 3.62
CA PHE A 55 -2.11 6.78 3.12
C PHE A 55 -1.17 5.96 4.00
N PRO A 56 -0.26 5.18 3.41
CA PRO A 56 0.66 4.38 4.20
C PRO A 56 1.60 5.30 4.98
N ASP A 57 1.98 4.89 6.19
CA ASP A 57 2.95 5.65 7.00
C ASP A 57 4.35 5.66 6.35
N GLN A 58 4.65 4.62 5.57
CA GLN A 58 5.92 4.45 4.89
C GLN A 58 5.75 3.90 3.47
N LEU A 59 6.63 4.34 2.57
CA LEU A 59 6.84 3.72 1.27
C LEU A 59 8.33 3.39 1.12
N ASN A 60 8.65 2.16 0.72
CA ASN A 60 10.01 1.66 0.60
C ASN A 60 10.84 1.87 1.88
N GLY A 61 10.20 1.68 3.05
CA GLY A 61 10.80 1.88 4.37
C GLY A 61 11.10 3.34 4.75
N LYS A 62 10.69 4.33 3.94
CA LYS A 62 10.83 5.76 4.24
C LYS A 62 9.49 6.35 4.65
N LYS A 63 9.51 7.30 5.60
CA LYS A 63 8.31 7.96 6.10
C LYS A 63 7.63 8.79 5.00
N VAL A 64 6.32 8.68 4.86
CA VAL A 64 5.54 9.59 4.02
C VAL A 64 5.48 10.95 4.70
N GLY A 65 6.06 11.96 4.06
CA GLY A 65 6.16 13.32 4.59
C GLY A 65 5.18 14.30 3.96
N LYS A 66 4.82 14.09 2.69
CA LYS A 66 3.90 14.96 1.95
C LYS A 66 3.07 14.17 0.94
N VAL A 67 1.92 14.73 0.58
CA VAL A 67 1.04 14.25 -0.48
C VAL A 67 0.81 15.41 -1.44
N SER A 68 1.00 15.19 -2.74
CA SER A 68 0.77 16.22 -3.75
C SER A 68 -0.70 16.63 -3.80
N SER A 69 -1.01 17.89 -4.12
CA SER A 69 -2.37 18.25 -4.52
C SER A 69 -2.71 17.50 -5.81
N GLY A 70 -3.93 16.96 -5.91
CA GLY A 70 -4.38 16.32 -7.14
C GLY A 70 -3.91 14.89 -7.38
N ILE A 71 -3.47 14.15 -6.36
CA ILE A 71 -3.02 12.74 -6.53
C ILE A 71 -4.06 11.81 -7.20
N PHE A 72 -5.32 12.23 -7.28
CA PHE A 72 -6.44 11.51 -7.86
C PHE A 72 -6.89 12.06 -9.22
N GLU A 73 -6.30 13.16 -9.72
CA GLU A 73 -6.74 13.83 -10.95
C GLU A 73 -6.50 12.99 -12.21
N LYS A 74 -5.53 12.06 -12.18
CA LYS A 74 -5.25 11.14 -13.29
C LYS A 74 -6.27 9.98 -13.39
N ARG A 75 -7.26 9.89 -12.51
CA ARG A 75 -8.29 8.88 -12.64
C ARG A 75 -9.25 9.29 -13.76
N GLU A 76 -9.18 8.60 -14.90
CA GLU A 76 -10.32 8.54 -15.81
C GLU A 76 -11.47 7.90 -15.03
N ILE A 77 -12.32 8.76 -14.47
CA ILE A 77 -13.59 8.31 -13.91
C ILE A 77 -14.41 7.92 -15.14
N TYR A 78 -14.34 6.65 -15.53
CA TYR A 78 -15.37 6.03 -16.35
C TYR A 78 -16.63 5.98 -15.49
N ILE A 79 -17.26 7.15 -15.30
CA ILE A 79 -18.68 7.19 -15.01
C ILE A 79 -19.31 6.39 -16.13
N LEU A 80 -19.90 5.24 -15.79
CA LEU A 80 -20.77 4.49 -16.67
C LEU A 80 -21.85 5.46 -17.13
N LEU A 81 -21.61 6.16 -18.25
CA LEU A 81 -22.65 6.91 -18.92
C LEU A 81 -23.76 5.88 -19.14
N PRO A 82 -24.98 6.10 -18.62
CA PRO A 82 -26.06 5.19 -18.91
C PRO A 82 -26.17 5.15 -20.43
N ILE A 83 -25.92 3.99 -21.02
CA ILE A 83 -26.15 3.77 -22.44
C ILE A 83 -27.67 3.85 -22.57
N VAL A 84 -28.16 5.03 -22.98
CA VAL A 84 -29.56 5.19 -23.36
C VAL A 84 -29.66 4.61 -24.76
N TYR A 85 -30.39 3.49 -24.86
CA TYR A 85 -30.69 2.77 -26.11
C TYR A 85 -31.39 3.64 -27.14
#